data_AF-A0A8J2WUF2-F1
#
_entry.id   AF-A0A8J2WUF2-F1
#
_cell.length_a   1.000
_cell.length_b   1.000
_cell.length_c   1.000
_cell.angle_alpha   90.00
_cell.angle_beta   90.00
_cell.angle_gamma   90.00
#
_symmetry.space_group_name_H-M   'P 1'
#
loop_
_entity.id
_entity.type
_entity.pdbx_description
1 polymer ?
#
loop_
_entity_poly.entity_id
_entity_poly.type
_entity_poly.pdbx_seq_one_letter_code
_entity_poly.pdbx_strand_id
1 'polypeptide(L)'
;MSKLRLEVIDDAPCSTRGAAATGAAPEAAAGTPRLSPPHLARLLGPKEPTAADCNQDDANEAATAAARAAAAEFAGTAPEGARCYICLEGGPGLVRGCACRGTAGYAHVGCLAAHARSAHTFARWQACGLCKNAYQGATAMALATAAWATYVSAPEHDDRRLSAQVELAGQLLAAGRFAEARPKLEAGLQTCARVGDDARALVVTANLALSYHLEGRAEDALQLTRAVFREQRRLRGPRHPETLLAASNLAGLLLSRGNAAEALGLLREARRNASGLARDSDVRLRLTYNIAHALCATGNHGEAEALAEENLILQNRVYGAAHPNAAAALELVGHVRAGLAAQAA
;
A
#
# COMPACT_ATOMS: atom_id res chain seq x y z
N MET A 1 15.28 12.98 -13.06
CA MET A 1 15.24 12.28 -11.76
C MET A 1 13.83 11.72 -11.57
N SER A 2 13.59 10.52 -12.09
CA SER A 2 12.31 9.81 -11.94
C SER A 2 12.12 9.45 -10.47
N LYS A 3 11.14 10.06 -9.81
CA LYS A 3 10.72 9.67 -8.46
C LYS A 3 10.08 8.29 -8.60
N LEU A 4 10.82 7.23 -8.29
CA LEU A 4 10.25 5.90 -8.08
C LEU A 4 9.16 6.05 -7.01
N ARG A 5 7.89 6.06 -7.42
CA ARG A 5 6.76 5.93 -6.49
C ARG A 5 6.77 4.49 -6.01
N LEU A 6 7.48 4.25 -4.91
CA LEU A 6 7.17 3.12 -4.05
C LEU A 6 5.72 3.33 -3.59
N GLU A 7 4.81 2.51 -4.07
CA GLU A 7 3.39 2.59 -3.69
C GLU A 7 3.22 1.98 -2.30
N VAL A 8 2.28 2.56 -1.55
CA VAL A 8 1.86 2.10 -0.23
C VAL A 8 1.49 0.62 -0.31
N ILE A 9 1.90 -0.17 0.67
CA ILE A 9 1.37 -1.54 0.78
C ILE A 9 -0.06 -1.38 1.30
N ASP A 10 -1.01 -1.33 0.37
CA ASP A 10 -2.41 -1.51 0.69
C ASP A 10 -2.61 -2.98 1.07
N ASP A 11 -3.29 -3.23 2.20
CA ASP A 11 -3.75 -4.56 2.56
C ASP A 11 -4.69 -5.06 1.45
N ALA A 12 -4.17 -5.85 0.51
CA ALA A 12 -5.01 -6.50 -0.48
C ALA A 12 -6.04 -7.36 0.28
N PRO A 13 -7.35 -7.21 0.03
CA PRO A 13 -8.32 -8.09 0.66
C PRO A 13 -8.00 -9.50 0.21
N CYS A 14 -7.58 -10.33 1.17
CA CYS A 14 -7.37 -11.76 1.01
C CYS A 14 -8.55 -12.31 0.20
N SER A 15 -8.31 -12.66 -1.07
CA SER A 15 -9.35 -13.14 -1.94
C SER A 15 -9.81 -14.49 -1.41
N THR A 16 -10.94 -14.52 -0.72
CA THR A 16 -11.63 -15.76 -0.36
C THR A 16 -12.23 -16.34 -1.63
N ARG A 17 -11.45 -17.13 -2.38
CA ARG A 17 -12.02 -18.18 -3.23
C ARG A 17 -12.04 -19.46 -2.41
N GLY A 18 -13.24 -19.87 -2.04
CA GLY A 18 -13.49 -21.13 -1.36
C GLY A 18 -12.94 -22.30 -2.19
N ALA A 19 -12.07 -23.07 -1.58
CA ALA A 19 -11.90 -24.47 -1.90
C ALA A 19 -12.35 -25.23 -0.65
N ALA A 20 -13.54 -25.83 -0.73
CA ALA A 20 -13.96 -26.86 0.20
C ALA A 20 -12.98 -28.03 0.06
N ALA A 21 -12.15 -28.25 1.07
CA ALA A 21 -11.40 -29.49 1.24
C ALA A 21 -11.89 -30.15 2.53
N THR A 22 -12.76 -31.12 2.35
CA THR A 22 -13.24 -32.05 3.37
C THR A 22 -12.10 -32.92 3.89
N GLY A 23 -12.02 -33.06 5.22
CA GLY A 23 -11.58 -34.27 5.91
C GLY A 23 -10.07 -34.56 5.95
N ALA A 24 -9.47 -34.31 7.11
CA ALA A 24 -8.65 -35.24 7.90
C ALA A 24 -7.69 -34.44 8.79
N ALA A 25 -7.84 -34.55 10.12
CA ALA A 25 -6.80 -34.14 11.05
C ALA A 25 -5.58 -35.05 10.89
N PRO A 26 -4.36 -34.51 11.13
CA PRO A 26 -3.54 -35.18 12.11
C PRO A 26 -2.83 -34.21 13.08
N GLU A 27 -2.85 -34.68 14.33
CA GLU A 27 -1.82 -34.69 15.38
C GLU A 27 -0.80 -33.56 15.54
N ALA A 28 -0.63 -33.22 16.82
CA ALA A 28 0.28 -32.26 17.39
C ALA A 28 1.74 -32.47 16.97
N ALA A 29 2.39 -31.40 16.50
CA ALA A 29 3.84 -31.32 16.39
C ALA A 29 4.34 -29.91 16.79
N ALA A 30 5.14 -29.92 17.86
CA ALA A 30 6.26 -29.03 18.21
C ALA A 30 6.18 -27.52 17.91
N GLY A 31 6.36 -26.75 19.00
CA GLY A 31 6.39 -25.28 19.08
C GLY A 31 6.89 -24.55 17.84
N THR A 32 5.97 -23.77 17.25
CA THR A 32 6.31 -22.68 16.34
C THR A 32 7.26 -21.72 17.06
N PRO A 33 8.42 -21.38 16.48
CA PRO A 33 9.30 -20.38 17.06
C PRO A 33 8.57 -19.03 16.98
N ARG A 34 8.00 -18.60 18.11
CA ARG A 34 7.51 -17.24 18.29
C ARG A 34 8.72 -16.32 18.15
N LEU A 35 8.78 -15.57 17.05
CA LEU A 35 9.63 -14.40 17.04
C LEU A 35 8.89 -13.29 17.75
N SER A 36 9.66 -12.53 18.51
CA SER A 36 9.13 -11.44 19.27
C SER A 36 9.14 -10.20 18.36
N PRO A 37 8.02 -9.46 18.24
CA PRO A 37 7.95 -8.14 17.61
C PRO A 37 9.05 -7.11 17.96
N PRO A 38 9.77 -7.18 19.12
CA PRO A 38 10.84 -6.26 19.45
C PRO A 38 11.96 -6.13 18.43
N HIS A 39 12.22 -7.09 17.53
CA HIS A 39 13.35 -6.95 16.60
C HIS A 39 13.13 -5.86 15.52
N LEU A 40 11.93 -5.73 14.95
CA LEU A 40 11.64 -4.67 13.96
C LEU A 40 11.56 -3.30 14.62
N ALA A 41 10.99 -3.22 15.83
CA ALA A 41 10.98 -1.99 16.62
C ALA A 41 12.40 -1.57 17.08
N ARG A 42 13.28 -2.54 17.39
CA ARG A 42 14.70 -2.30 17.74
C ARG A 42 15.54 -1.82 16.56
N LEU A 43 15.16 -2.11 15.31
CA LEU A 43 15.85 -1.59 14.12
C LEU A 43 15.72 -0.07 13.97
N LEU A 44 14.76 0.56 14.66
CA LEU A 44 14.67 2.03 14.73
C LEU A 44 15.72 2.66 15.67
N GLY A 45 16.53 1.85 16.36
CA GLY A 45 17.47 2.28 17.40
C GLY A 45 16.76 2.81 18.65
N PRO A 46 17.49 3.03 19.77
CA PRO A 46 16.96 3.88 20.84
C PRO A 46 16.84 5.30 20.27
N LYS A 47 15.61 5.76 20.01
CA LYS A 47 15.38 7.20 19.97
C LYS A 47 15.48 7.69 21.41
N GLU A 48 16.33 8.69 21.67
CA GLU A 48 16.13 9.50 22.87
C GLU A 48 14.68 10.00 22.83
N PRO A 49 13.89 9.83 23.91
CA PRO A 49 12.55 10.37 23.94
C PRO A 49 12.67 11.88 23.74
N THR A 50 12.29 12.33 22.55
CA THR A 50 12.19 13.76 22.28
C THR A 50 10.93 14.26 22.98
N ALA A 51 10.82 15.56 23.28
CA ALA A 51 9.60 16.13 23.88
C ALA A 51 8.30 15.83 23.07
N ALA A 52 8.41 15.35 21.82
CA ALA A 52 7.31 14.87 21.00
C ALA A 52 6.78 13.47 21.39
N ASP A 53 7.57 12.64 22.08
CA ASP A 53 7.16 11.32 22.58
C ASP A 53 6.21 11.42 23.78
N CYS A 54 6.14 12.60 24.42
CA CYS A 54 5.26 12.87 25.56
C CYS A 54 3.82 13.25 25.15
N ASN A 55 3.55 13.52 23.88
CA ASN A 55 2.21 13.87 23.38
C ASN A 55 1.86 13.04 22.13
N GLN A 56 1.81 11.71 22.29
CA GLN A 56 1.23 10.82 21.27
C GLN A 56 -0.20 11.22 20.89
N ASP A 57 -0.95 11.83 21.80
CA ASP A 57 -2.27 12.39 21.53
C ASP A 57 -2.21 13.59 20.60
N ASP A 58 -1.31 14.56 20.81
CA ASP A 58 -1.14 15.71 19.89
C ASP A 58 -0.65 15.28 18.51
N ALA A 59 0.28 14.31 18.44
CA ALA A 59 0.77 13.78 17.17
C ALA A 59 -0.34 13.02 16.42
N ASN A 60 -1.17 12.27 17.15
CA ASN A 60 -2.33 11.59 16.59
C ASN A 60 -3.38 12.59 16.12
N GLU A 61 -3.64 13.65 16.88
CA GLU A 61 -4.58 14.72 16.56
C GLU A 61 -4.11 15.52 15.34
N ALA A 62 -2.86 15.95 15.31
CA ALA A 62 -2.25 16.65 14.18
C ALA A 62 -2.34 15.83 12.89
N ALA A 63 -1.98 14.55 12.95
CA ALA A 63 -2.06 13.66 11.79
C ALA A 63 -3.52 13.31 11.40
N THR A 64 -4.49 13.44 12.32
CA THR A 64 -5.93 13.31 12.01
C THR A 64 -6.49 14.59 11.40
N ALA A 65 -6.11 15.76 11.91
CA ALA A 65 -6.49 17.07 11.36
C ALA A 65 -5.93 17.23 9.94
N ALA A 66 -4.69 16.81 9.75
CA ALA A 66 -4.07 16.63 8.46
C ALA A 66 -4.90 15.79 7.50
N ALA A 67 -5.28 14.58 7.90
CA ALA A 67 -6.07 13.71 7.05
C ALA A 67 -7.45 14.31 6.70
N ARG A 68 -8.07 15.05 7.63
CA ARG A 68 -9.29 15.85 7.35
C ARG A 68 -9.03 16.94 6.32
N ALA A 69 -7.92 17.67 6.43
CA ALA A 69 -7.53 18.69 5.45
C ALA A 69 -7.26 18.08 4.07
N ALA A 70 -6.51 16.97 4.01
CA ALA A 70 -6.28 16.23 2.77
C ALA A 70 -7.59 15.76 2.13
N ALA A 71 -8.50 15.20 2.93
CA ALA A 71 -9.83 14.80 2.46
C ALA A 71 -10.61 15.98 1.85
N ALA A 72 -10.46 17.19 2.42
CA ALA A 72 -11.09 18.40 1.90
C ALA A 72 -10.45 18.89 0.59
N GLU A 73 -9.13 18.74 0.41
CA GLU A 73 -8.44 19.09 -0.85
C GLU A 73 -8.92 18.22 -2.03
N PHE A 74 -9.27 16.97 -1.77
CA PHE A 74 -9.83 16.06 -2.77
C PHE A 74 -11.36 16.13 -2.89
N ALA A 75 -12.03 16.97 -2.09
CA ALA A 75 -13.46 17.19 -2.22
C ALA A 75 -13.72 18.00 -3.50
N GLY A 76 -13.77 17.31 -4.64
CA GLY A 76 -14.40 17.87 -5.82
C GLY A 76 -15.81 18.31 -5.44
N THR A 77 -16.17 19.56 -5.71
CA THR A 77 -17.51 20.06 -5.41
C THR A 77 -18.51 19.17 -6.11
N ALA A 78 -19.33 18.46 -5.32
CA ALA A 78 -20.45 17.73 -5.90
C ALA A 78 -21.31 18.75 -6.67
N PRO A 79 -21.71 18.44 -7.92
CA PRO A 79 -22.53 19.33 -8.71
C PRO A 79 -23.81 19.63 -7.94
N GLU A 80 -24.33 20.83 -8.15
CA GLU A 80 -25.57 21.27 -7.50
C GLU A 80 -26.69 20.24 -7.77
N GLY A 81 -27.38 19.82 -6.72
CA GLY A 81 -28.38 18.75 -6.79
C GLY A 81 -27.84 17.32 -6.73
N ALA A 82 -26.53 17.11 -6.57
CA ALA A 82 -25.98 15.79 -6.28
C ALA A 82 -26.56 15.24 -4.96
N ARG A 83 -26.94 13.96 -4.97
CA ARG A 83 -27.49 13.26 -3.82
C ARG A 83 -26.63 12.05 -3.49
N CYS A 84 -26.50 11.75 -2.21
CA CYS A 84 -25.89 10.53 -1.74
C CYS A 84 -26.68 9.33 -2.27
N TYR A 85 -26.03 8.39 -2.95
CA TYR A 85 -26.74 7.22 -3.47
C TYR A 85 -27.21 6.24 -2.37
N ILE A 86 -26.75 6.40 -1.13
CA ILE A 86 -27.08 5.52 0.00
C ILE A 86 -28.31 6.05 0.76
N CYS A 87 -28.25 7.29 1.26
CA CYS A 87 -29.36 7.89 2.02
C CYS A 87 -30.28 8.76 1.16
N LEU A 88 -29.94 8.97 -0.11
CA LEU A 88 -30.66 9.86 -1.04
C LEU A 88 -30.68 11.34 -0.59
N GLU A 89 -29.86 11.76 0.36
CA GLU A 89 -29.77 13.17 0.77
C GLU A 89 -28.62 13.88 0.07
N GLY A 90 -28.82 15.14 -0.31
CA GLY A 90 -27.76 16.03 -0.80
C GLY A 90 -27.13 16.82 0.36
N GLY A 91 -26.04 17.53 0.10
CA GLY A 91 -25.42 18.42 1.08
C GLY A 91 -23.89 18.35 1.14
N PRO A 92 -23.27 19.04 2.11
CA PRO A 92 -21.83 19.04 2.29
C PRO A 92 -21.30 17.64 2.65
N GLY A 93 -20.05 17.36 2.29
CA GLY A 93 -19.38 16.08 2.60
C GLY A 93 -19.71 14.93 1.63
N LEU A 94 -20.38 15.24 0.52
CA LEU A 94 -20.50 14.35 -0.63
C LEU A 94 -19.13 14.19 -1.32
N VAL A 95 -18.64 12.95 -1.39
CA VAL A 95 -17.42 12.62 -2.13
C VAL A 95 -17.75 11.78 -3.35
N ARG A 96 -17.00 12.01 -4.42
CA ARG A 96 -17.13 11.25 -5.66
C ARG A 96 -16.71 9.79 -5.42
N GLY A 97 -17.64 8.86 -5.59
CA GLY A 97 -17.41 7.42 -5.42
C GLY A 97 -16.70 6.76 -6.61
N CYS A 98 -16.44 5.45 -6.49
CA CYS A 98 -15.83 4.64 -7.56
C CYS A 98 -16.68 4.66 -8.85
N ALA A 99 -16.03 4.77 -10.02
CA ALA A 99 -16.63 5.10 -11.32
C ALA A 99 -17.43 3.99 -12.03
N CYS A 100 -17.83 2.92 -11.36
CA CYS A 100 -18.12 1.63 -12.01
C CYS A 100 -19.55 1.40 -12.55
N ARG A 101 -20.50 2.36 -12.46
CA ARG A 101 -21.81 2.21 -13.14
C ARG A 101 -22.37 3.51 -13.71
N GLY A 102 -21.79 3.96 -14.82
CA GLY A 102 -22.49 4.80 -15.82
C GLY A 102 -22.67 6.28 -15.48
N THR A 103 -22.55 6.68 -14.21
CA THR A 103 -22.22 8.06 -13.80
C THR A 103 -21.42 7.97 -12.51
N ALA A 104 -20.49 8.88 -12.27
CA ALA A 104 -19.88 9.01 -10.96
C ALA A 104 -20.97 9.39 -9.94
N GLY A 105 -21.20 8.55 -8.94
CA GLY A 105 -22.14 8.83 -7.86
C GLY A 105 -21.45 9.56 -6.71
N TYR A 106 -22.22 10.33 -5.95
CA TYR A 106 -21.73 10.94 -4.71
C TYR A 106 -22.25 10.15 -3.52
N ALA A 107 -21.46 10.05 -2.46
CA ALA A 107 -21.94 9.54 -1.19
C ALA A 107 -21.32 10.31 -0.03
N HIS A 108 -22.08 10.41 1.08
CA HIS A 108 -21.50 10.84 2.33
C HIS A 108 -20.49 9.78 2.79
N VAL A 109 -19.33 10.23 3.23
CA VAL A 109 -18.30 9.39 3.84
C VAL A 109 -18.87 8.62 5.03
N GLY A 110 -19.72 9.27 5.85
CA GLY A 110 -20.42 8.63 6.96
C GLY A 110 -21.38 7.53 6.52
N CYS A 111 -22.08 7.70 5.40
CA CYS A 111 -22.96 6.67 4.84
C CYS A 111 -22.17 5.49 4.28
N LEU A 112 -21.05 5.75 3.61
CA LEU A 112 -20.13 4.70 3.15
C LEU A 112 -19.57 3.91 4.32
N ALA A 113 -19.08 4.60 5.36
CA ALA A 113 -18.57 3.96 6.58
C ALA A 113 -19.67 3.15 7.29
N ALA A 114 -20.89 3.67 7.41
CA ALA A 114 -22.02 2.94 8.00
C ALA A 114 -22.39 1.69 7.22
N HIS A 115 -22.46 1.79 5.88
CA HIS A 115 -22.69 0.66 4.99
C HIS A 115 -21.58 -0.40 5.12
N ALA A 116 -20.35 0.06 5.34
CA ALA A 116 -19.21 -0.82 5.49
C ALA A 116 -19.13 -1.44 6.91
N ARG A 117 -19.69 -0.79 7.95
CA ARG A 117 -19.83 -1.29 9.33
C ARG A 117 -20.91 -2.35 9.51
N SER A 118 -21.95 -2.39 8.68
CA SER A 118 -23.02 -3.40 8.77
C SER A 118 -22.59 -4.80 8.30
N ALA A 119 -21.29 -5.00 8.04
CA ALA A 119 -20.71 -6.26 7.62
C ALA A 119 -19.52 -6.61 8.52
N HIS A 120 -19.31 -7.90 8.76
CA HIS A 120 -18.39 -8.41 9.78
C HIS A 120 -16.89 -8.27 9.45
N THR A 121 -16.49 -7.62 8.35
CA THR A 121 -15.09 -7.61 7.86
C THR A 121 -14.57 -6.23 7.46
N PHE A 122 -13.34 -5.92 7.89
CA PHE A 122 -12.60 -4.68 7.60
C PHE A 122 -12.44 -4.40 6.09
N ALA A 123 -12.26 -5.45 5.27
CA ALA A 123 -12.08 -5.36 3.82
C ALA A 123 -13.19 -4.59 3.08
N ARG A 124 -14.39 -4.43 3.66
CA ARG A 124 -15.47 -3.64 3.05
C ARG A 124 -15.32 -2.14 3.22
N TRP A 125 -14.48 -1.67 4.15
CA TRP A 125 -14.20 -0.24 4.32
C TRP A 125 -13.30 0.26 3.19
N GLN A 126 -12.39 -0.59 2.74
CA GLN A 126 -11.40 -0.23 1.72
C GLN A 126 -11.94 -0.38 0.29
N ALA A 127 -13.00 -1.17 0.07
CA ALA A 127 -13.48 -1.48 -1.27
C ALA A 127 -14.98 -1.28 -1.46
N CYS A 128 -15.35 -0.85 -2.66
CA CYS A 128 -16.74 -0.66 -3.07
C CYS A 128 -17.51 -1.99 -3.01
N GLY A 129 -18.63 -2.01 -2.28
CA GLY A 129 -19.49 -3.19 -2.15
C GLY A 129 -20.04 -3.75 -3.47
N LEU A 130 -20.09 -2.92 -4.53
CA LEU A 130 -20.63 -3.27 -5.84
C LEU A 130 -19.56 -3.79 -6.81
N CYS A 131 -18.51 -3.01 -7.09
CA CYS A 131 -17.46 -3.40 -8.04
C CYS A 131 -16.25 -4.09 -7.40
N LYS A 132 -16.17 -4.12 -6.07
CA LYS A 132 -15.06 -4.72 -5.30
C LYS A 132 -13.71 -4.03 -5.50
N ASN A 133 -13.64 -2.93 -6.24
CA ASN A 133 -12.42 -2.13 -6.35
C ASN A 133 -12.22 -1.29 -5.09
N ALA A 134 -10.95 -1.08 -4.73
CA ALA A 134 -10.57 -0.19 -3.64
C ALA A 134 -11.04 1.25 -3.91
N TYR A 135 -11.45 1.95 -2.86
CA TYR A 135 -11.65 3.40 -2.93
C TYR A 135 -10.29 4.07 -3.16
N GLN A 136 -10.29 5.23 -3.81
CA GLN A 136 -9.08 5.96 -4.17
C GLN A 136 -9.26 7.45 -3.88
N GLY A 137 -8.15 8.17 -3.69
CA GLY A 137 -8.13 9.63 -3.49
C GLY A 137 -8.98 10.10 -2.30
N ALA A 138 -9.83 11.11 -2.53
CA ALA A 138 -10.69 11.73 -1.50
C ALA A 138 -11.43 10.71 -0.65
N THR A 139 -12.05 9.74 -1.32
CA THR A 139 -12.96 8.81 -0.67
C THR A 139 -12.19 7.86 0.23
N ALA A 140 -11.01 7.40 -0.20
CA ALA A 140 -10.15 6.55 0.62
C ALA A 140 -9.63 7.32 1.85
N MET A 141 -9.09 8.54 1.64
CA MET A 141 -8.62 9.40 2.72
C MET A 141 -9.71 9.70 3.75
N ALA A 142 -10.91 10.07 3.29
CA ALA A 142 -12.00 10.41 4.18
C ALA A 142 -12.53 9.19 4.95
N LEU A 143 -12.61 8.02 4.30
CA LEU A 143 -12.99 6.77 4.98
C LEU A 143 -11.96 6.36 6.02
N ALA A 144 -10.67 6.43 5.70
CA ALA A 144 -9.59 6.15 6.65
C ALA A 144 -9.64 7.08 7.86
N THR A 145 -9.89 8.38 7.62
CA THR A 145 -10.05 9.39 8.68
C THR A 145 -11.26 9.08 9.57
N ALA A 146 -12.40 8.73 8.97
CA ALA A 146 -13.61 8.38 9.69
C ALA A 146 -13.46 7.08 10.50
N ALA A 147 -12.78 6.07 9.94
CA ALA A 147 -12.48 4.82 10.62
C ALA A 147 -11.58 5.08 11.84
N TRP A 148 -10.49 5.83 11.67
CA TRP A 148 -9.61 6.18 12.78
C TRP A 148 -10.36 6.95 13.87
N ALA A 149 -11.15 7.97 13.52
CA ALA A 149 -11.96 8.70 14.48
C ALA A 149 -12.97 7.81 15.23
N THR A 150 -13.44 6.73 14.62
CA THR A 150 -14.37 5.76 15.25
C THR A 150 -13.65 4.81 16.21
N TYR A 151 -12.43 4.38 15.89
CA TYR A 151 -11.75 3.29 16.60
C TYR A 151 -10.53 3.72 17.42
N VAL A 152 -10.15 5.01 17.39
CA VAL A 152 -8.99 5.53 18.14
C VAL A 152 -9.07 5.23 19.64
N SER A 153 -10.27 5.26 20.22
CA SER A 153 -10.51 5.00 21.64
C SER A 153 -10.70 3.52 21.99
N ALA A 154 -10.71 2.61 21.00
CA ALA A 154 -10.82 1.19 21.26
C ALA A 154 -9.52 0.65 21.92
N PRO A 155 -9.54 -0.51 22.58
CA PRO A 155 -8.34 -1.10 23.17
C PRO A 155 -7.21 -1.29 22.14
N GLU A 156 -5.95 -1.26 22.58
CA GLU A 156 -4.80 -1.38 21.67
C GLU A 156 -4.73 -2.70 20.88
N HIS A 157 -5.29 -3.77 21.46
CA HIS A 157 -5.39 -5.08 20.80
C HIS A 157 -6.62 -5.19 19.88
N ASP A 158 -7.44 -4.14 19.76
CA ASP A 158 -8.57 -4.12 18.84
C ASP A 158 -8.04 -4.03 17.40
N ASP A 159 -8.31 -5.08 16.63
CA ASP A 159 -7.90 -5.21 15.24
C ASP A 159 -8.38 -4.03 14.36
N ARG A 160 -9.55 -3.46 14.66
CA ARG A 160 -10.11 -2.32 13.91
C ARG A 160 -9.37 -1.04 14.20
N ARG A 161 -8.92 -0.84 15.46
CA ARG A 161 -8.09 0.33 15.83
C ARG A 161 -6.78 0.30 15.06
N LEU A 162 -6.07 -0.83 15.13
CA LEU A 162 -4.80 -1.00 14.45
C LEU A 162 -4.95 -0.87 12.93
N SER A 163 -5.94 -1.53 12.34
CA SER A 163 -6.17 -1.44 10.90
C SER A 163 -6.54 -0.02 10.45
N ALA A 164 -7.40 0.69 11.20
CA ALA A 164 -7.74 2.08 10.91
C ALA A 164 -6.53 3.02 11.00
N GLN A 165 -5.59 2.77 11.92
CA GLN A 165 -4.35 3.53 12.03
C GLN A 165 -3.43 3.31 10.83
N VAL A 166 -3.19 2.05 10.44
CA VAL A 166 -2.34 1.69 9.30
C VAL A 166 -2.94 2.24 8.00
N GLU A 167 -4.25 2.10 7.82
CA GLU A 167 -4.97 2.61 6.66
C GLU A 167 -4.84 4.14 6.56
N LEU A 168 -5.06 4.87 7.65
CA LEU A 168 -4.92 6.32 7.66
C LEU A 168 -3.50 6.77 7.33
N ALA A 169 -2.49 6.08 7.87
CA ALA A 169 -1.12 6.34 7.50
C ALA A 169 -0.84 6.04 6.02
N GLY A 170 -1.37 4.94 5.48
CA GLY A 170 -1.29 4.59 4.07
C GLY A 170 -1.87 5.67 3.17
N GLN A 171 -3.06 6.18 3.50
CA GLN A 171 -3.68 7.26 2.73
C GLN A 171 -2.88 8.58 2.82
N LEU A 172 -2.30 8.90 3.98
CA LEU A 172 -1.40 10.06 4.11
C LEU A 172 -0.16 9.92 3.21
N LEU A 173 0.44 8.72 3.13
CA LEU A 173 1.54 8.45 2.20
C LEU A 173 1.11 8.61 0.74
N ALA A 174 -0.05 8.08 0.35
CA ALA A 174 -0.58 8.20 -1.00
C ALA A 174 -0.85 9.67 -1.40
N ALA A 175 -1.24 10.51 -0.42
CA ALA A 175 -1.43 11.94 -0.58
C ALA A 175 -0.11 12.75 -0.54
N GLY A 176 1.04 12.12 -0.32
CA GLY A 176 2.34 12.79 -0.26
C GLY A 176 2.67 13.44 1.10
N ARG A 177 1.89 13.14 2.15
CA ARG A 177 1.97 13.75 3.48
C ARG A 177 2.84 12.91 4.42
N PHE A 178 4.10 12.69 4.04
CA PHE A 178 5.00 11.71 4.68
C PHE A 178 5.30 12.02 6.15
N ALA A 179 5.59 13.29 6.45
CA ALA A 179 5.92 13.75 7.80
C ALA A 179 4.79 13.49 8.80
N GLU A 180 3.54 13.45 8.33
CA GLU A 180 2.35 13.24 9.15
C GLU A 180 1.94 11.77 9.21
N ALA A 181 2.23 10.98 8.17
CA ALA A 181 2.08 9.53 8.19
C ALA A 181 3.06 8.89 9.19
N ARG A 182 4.29 9.40 9.26
CA ARG A 182 5.38 8.87 10.08
C ARG A 182 5.02 8.66 11.57
N PRO A 183 4.53 9.65 12.34
CA PRO A 183 4.20 9.44 13.75
C PRO A 183 3.13 8.37 13.93
N LYS A 184 2.15 8.27 13.01
CA LYS A 184 1.13 7.21 13.05
C LYS A 184 1.74 5.83 12.82
N LEU A 185 2.72 5.71 11.90
CA LEU A 185 3.42 4.46 11.62
C LEU A 185 4.33 4.06 12.79
N GLU A 186 5.06 4.99 13.38
CA GLU A 186 5.93 4.74 14.53
C GLU A 186 5.10 4.28 15.75
N ALA A 187 4.01 4.97 16.07
CA ALA A 187 3.08 4.56 17.13
C ALA A 187 2.40 3.22 16.82
N GLY A 188 2.05 2.98 15.55
CA GLY A 188 1.48 1.72 15.08
C GLY A 188 2.44 0.55 15.29
N LEU A 189 3.73 0.73 14.98
CA LEU A 189 4.76 -0.29 15.16
C LEU A 189 4.99 -0.60 16.64
N GLN A 190 5.04 0.44 17.49
CA GLN A 190 5.13 0.26 18.95
C GLN A 190 3.93 -0.50 19.51
N THR A 191 2.73 -0.21 19.00
CA THR A 191 1.51 -0.91 19.42
C THR A 191 1.52 -2.37 18.96
N CYS A 192 1.85 -2.64 17.69
CA CYS A 192 2.05 -4.01 17.19
C CYS A 192 3.06 -4.77 18.04
N ALA A 193 4.13 -4.09 18.48
CA ALA A 193 5.13 -4.70 19.33
C ALA A 193 4.64 -5.07 20.73
N ARG A 194 3.78 -4.23 21.34
CA ARG A 194 3.15 -4.51 22.63
C ARG A 194 2.11 -5.62 22.56
N VAL A 195 1.31 -5.67 21.49
CA VAL A 195 0.21 -6.64 21.37
C VAL A 195 0.62 -7.98 20.73
N GLY A 196 1.83 -8.08 20.17
CA GLY A 196 2.30 -9.33 19.57
C GLY A 196 1.88 -9.56 18.11
N ASP A 197 1.60 -8.50 17.35
CA ASP A 197 1.11 -8.61 15.96
C ASP A 197 2.25 -8.44 14.94
N ASP A 198 2.99 -9.52 14.72
CA ASP A 198 4.13 -9.54 13.79
C ASP A 198 3.72 -9.30 12.34
N ALA A 199 2.53 -9.78 11.94
CA ALA A 199 2.05 -9.66 10.57
C ALA A 199 1.80 -8.18 10.23
N ARG A 200 1.11 -7.47 11.12
CA ARG A 200 0.86 -6.04 10.94
C ARG A 200 2.11 -5.20 11.15
N ALA A 201 3.01 -5.60 12.06
CA ALA A 201 4.30 -4.94 12.24
C ALA A 201 5.11 -4.86 10.93
N LEU A 202 5.07 -5.91 10.11
CA LEU A 202 5.75 -5.92 8.79
C LEU A 202 5.14 -4.94 7.80
N VAL A 203 3.81 -4.83 7.75
CA VAL A 203 3.10 -3.86 6.91
C VAL A 203 3.43 -2.43 7.34
N VAL A 204 3.35 -2.15 8.65
CA VAL A 204 3.71 -0.84 9.21
C VAL A 204 5.16 -0.49 8.92
N THR A 205 6.08 -1.45 9.09
CA THR A 205 7.51 -1.22 8.84
C THR A 205 7.78 -0.91 7.37
N ALA A 206 7.09 -1.57 6.44
CA ALA A 206 7.22 -1.27 5.01
C ALA A 206 6.74 0.14 4.67
N ASN A 207 5.60 0.56 5.24
CA ASN A 207 5.07 1.92 5.06
C ASN A 207 5.97 2.97 5.73
N LEU A 208 6.62 2.64 6.86
CA LEU A 208 7.60 3.51 7.50
C LEU A 208 8.87 3.66 6.65
N ALA A 209 9.36 2.56 6.04
CA ALA A 209 10.47 2.60 5.11
C ALA A 209 10.17 3.50 3.89
N LEU A 210 8.93 3.43 3.39
CA LEU A 210 8.46 4.32 2.33
C LEU A 210 8.50 5.79 2.76
N SER A 211 7.99 6.11 3.96
CA SER A 211 8.05 7.46 4.50
C SER A 211 9.49 7.98 4.56
N TYR A 212 10.41 7.19 5.12
CA TYR A 212 11.83 7.56 5.17
C TYR A 212 12.46 7.77 3.79
N HIS A 213 12.14 6.92 2.81
CA HIS A 213 12.66 7.12 1.46
C HIS A 213 12.23 8.48 0.88
N LEU A 214 10.95 8.83 1.03
CA LEU A 214 10.38 10.04 0.46
C LEU A 214 10.79 11.32 1.22
N GLU A 215 11.23 11.18 2.47
CA GLU A 215 11.90 12.23 3.26
C GLU A 215 13.41 12.34 2.99
N GLY A 216 13.96 11.53 2.08
CA GLY A 216 15.39 11.53 1.73
C GLY A 216 16.29 10.71 2.67
N ARG A 217 15.70 9.99 3.64
CA ARG A 217 16.40 9.08 4.57
C ARG A 217 16.59 7.69 3.93
N ALA A 218 17.34 7.65 2.83
CA ALA A 218 17.43 6.47 1.97
C ALA A 218 18.09 5.25 2.64
N GLU A 219 19.06 5.45 3.54
CA GLU A 219 19.70 4.34 4.28
C GLU A 219 18.75 3.69 5.29
N ASP A 220 18.00 4.50 6.04
CA ASP A 220 17.00 3.99 6.99
C ASP A 220 15.92 3.20 6.25
N ALA A 221 15.44 3.73 5.12
CA ALA A 221 14.50 3.03 4.26
C ALA A 221 15.06 1.70 3.75
N LEU A 222 16.35 1.64 3.40
CA LEU A 222 16.98 0.43 2.85
C LEU A 222 17.15 -0.64 3.90
N GLN A 223 17.55 -0.26 5.11
CA GLN A 223 17.65 -1.18 6.24
C GLN A 223 16.29 -1.78 6.58
N LEU A 224 15.26 -0.94 6.73
CA LEU A 224 13.90 -1.41 7.03
C LEU A 224 13.34 -2.29 5.90
N THR A 225 13.49 -1.90 4.64
CA THR A 225 12.96 -2.67 3.51
C THR A 225 13.67 -4.03 3.37
N ARG A 226 14.98 -4.09 3.63
CA ARG A 226 15.73 -5.37 3.68
C ARG A 226 15.23 -6.26 4.82
N ALA A 227 14.96 -5.70 5.99
CA ALA A 227 14.43 -6.45 7.12
C ALA A 227 13.04 -7.02 6.81
N VAL A 228 12.13 -6.20 6.26
CA VAL A 228 10.79 -6.63 5.85
C VAL A 228 10.87 -7.78 4.83
N PHE A 229 11.69 -7.66 3.79
CA PHE A 229 11.83 -8.72 2.79
C PHE A 229 12.34 -10.04 3.40
N ARG A 230 13.37 -9.96 4.25
CA ARG A 230 13.91 -11.15 4.94
C ARG A 230 12.86 -11.84 5.81
N GLU A 231 12.13 -11.07 6.61
CA GLU A 231 11.13 -11.60 7.52
C GLU A 231 9.90 -12.15 6.79
N GLN A 232 9.40 -11.45 5.76
CA GLN A 232 8.30 -11.97 4.94
C GLN A 232 8.69 -13.29 4.26
N ARG A 233 9.91 -13.35 3.70
CA ARG A 233 10.44 -14.57 3.08
C ARG A 233 10.56 -15.72 4.08
N ARG A 234 10.99 -15.44 5.31
CA ARG A 234 11.12 -16.44 6.38
C ARG A 234 9.77 -16.94 6.89
N LEU A 235 8.81 -16.03 7.12
CA LEU A 235 7.50 -16.35 7.70
C LEU A 235 6.54 -16.99 6.71
N ARG A 236 6.50 -16.46 5.49
CA ARG A 236 5.48 -16.81 4.49
C ARG A 236 6.04 -17.59 3.30
N GLY A 237 7.37 -17.69 3.21
CA GLY A 237 8.06 -18.32 2.10
C GLY A 237 8.22 -17.39 0.88
N PRO A 238 9.03 -17.81 -0.10
CA PRO A 238 9.44 -16.98 -1.24
C PRO A 238 8.35 -16.78 -2.31
N ARG A 239 7.27 -17.59 -2.30
CA ARG A 239 6.16 -17.53 -3.28
C ARG A 239 4.95 -16.74 -2.78
N HIS A 240 4.93 -16.34 -1.51
CA HIS A 240 3.80 -15.60 -0.96
C HIS A 240 3.71 -14.20 -1.58
N PRO A 241 2.51 -13.71 -1.95
CA PRO A 241 2.32 -12.37 -2.51
C PRO A 241 3.06 -11.26 -1.74
N GLU A 242 2.89 -11.18 -0.42
CA GLU A 242 3.62 -10.20 0.42
C GLU A 242 5.15 -10.28 0.31
N THR A 243 5.74 -11.48 0.18
CA THR A 243 7.19 -11.61 -0.01
C THR A 243 7.61 -11.07 -1.38
N LEU A 244 6.80 -11.31 -2.41
CA LEU A 244 7.04 -10.81 -3.77
C LEU A 244 6.91 -9.29 -3.84
N LEU A 245 5.93 -8.72 -3.13
CA LEU A 245 5.75 -7.28 -3.01
C LEU A 245 6.91 -6.64 -2.24
N ALA A 246 7.37 -7.24 -1.13
CA ALA A 246 8.54 -6.79 -0.39
C ALA A 246 9.83 -6.84 -1.24
N ALA A 247 10.00 -7.87 -2.07
CA ALA A 247 11.11 -7.94 -3.02
C ALA A 247 11.05 -6.79 -4.05
N SER A 248 9.85 -6.50 -4.56
CA SER A 248 9.62 -5.39 -5.49
C SER A 248 9.97 -4.04 -4.87
N ASN A 249 9.56 -3.80 -3.63
CA ASN A 249 9.85 -2.57 -2.90
C ASN A 249 11.35 -2.42 -2.62
N LEU A 250 12.03 -3.50 -2.21
CA LEU A 250 13.49 -3.52 -2.03
C LEU A 250 14.21 -3.18 -3.35
N ALA A 251 13.76 -3.78 -4.46
CA ALA A 251 14.35 -3.52 -5.77
C ALA A 251 14.16 -2.07 -6.22
N GLY A 252 12.99 -1.48 -5.98
CA GLY A 252 12.73 -0.07 -6.28
C GLY A 252 13.70 0.87 -5.54
N LEU A 253 13.95 0.59 -4.27
CA LEU A 253 14.90 1.37 -3.47
C LEU A 253 16.35 1.16 -3.94
N LEU A 254 16.74 -0.07 -4.27
CA LEU A 254 18.05 -0.36 -4.87
C LEU A 254 18.25 0.39 -6.19
N LEU A 255 17.23 0.46 -7.06
CA LEU A 255 17.28 1.22 -8.31
C LEU A 255 17.50 2.71 -8.07
N SER A 256 16.81 3.30 -7.08
CA SER A 256 17.00 4.72 -6.72
C SER A 256 18.42 5.03 -6.22
N ARG A 257 19.16 4.01 -5.77
CA ARG A 257 20.55 4.10 -5.30
C ARG A 257 21.58 3.75 -6.38
N GLY A 258 21.14 3.43 -7.60
CA GLY A 258 22.01 3.02 -8.71
C GLY A 258 22.42 1.54 -8.67
N ASN A 259 21.88 0.73 -7.75
CA ASN A 259 22.19 -0.69 -7.61
C ASN A 259 21.31 -1.55 -8.53
N ALA A 260 21.30 -1.23 -9.83
CA ALA A 260 20.38 -1.81 -10.80
C ALA A 260 20.59 -3.33 -11.02
N ALA A 261 21.83 -3.81 -10.93
CA ALA A 261 22.13 -5.24 -11.08
C ALA A 261 21.57 -6.09 -9.93
N GLU A 262 21.72 -5.64 -8.67
CA GLU A 262 21.15 -6.30 -7.49
C GLU A 262 19.61 -6.30 -7.57
N ALA A 263 19.02 -5.16 -7.94
CA ALA A 263 17.58 -5.02 -8.14
C ALA A 263 17.05 -5.99 -9.20
N LEU A 264 17.70 -6.07 -10.37
CA LEU A 264 17.29 -6.96 -11.46
C LEU A 264 17.38 -8.43 -11.05
N GLY A 265 18.43 -8.82 -10.33
CA GLY A 265 18.59 -10.18 -9.79
C GLY A 265 17.44 -10.57 -8.87
N LEU A 266 17.13 -9.71 -7.91
CA LEU A 266 16.03 -9.88 -6.95
C LEU A 266 14.67 -9.98 -7.67
N LEU A 267 14.41 -9.08 -8.62
CA LEU A 267 13.15 -9.06 -9.37
C LEU A 267 13.00 -10.28 -10.28
N ARG A 268 14.06 -10.77 -10.90
CA ARG A 268 14.02 -12.01 -11.70
C ARG A 268 13.72 -13.23 -10.82
N GLU A 269 14.27 -13.31 -9.61
CA GLU A 269 13.89 -14.34 -8.63
C GLU A 269 12.41 -14.24 -8.26
N ALA A 270 11.94 -13.04 -7.91
CA ALA A 270 10.54 -12.80 -7.58
C ALA A 270 9.59 -13.16 -8.75
N ARG A 271 9.94 -12.81 -9.99
CA ARG A 271 9.16 -13.17 -11.19
C ARG A 271 9.05 -14.68 -11.40
N ARG A 272 10.11 -15.45 -11.12
CA ARG A 272 10.06 -16.92 -11.15
C ARG A 272 9.14 -17.48 -10.08
N ASN A 273 9.22 -16.94 -8.86
CA ASN A 273 8.37 -17.35 -7.74
C ASN A 273 6.90 -16.96 -7.92
N ALA A 274 6.62 -15.91 -8.72
CA ALA A 274 5.28 -15.46 -9.08
C ALA A 274 4.64 -16.24 -10.25
N SER A 275 5.29 -17.29 -10.78
CA SER A 275 4.83 -18.01 -11.99
C SER A 275 3.42 -18.62 -11.87
N GLY A 276 2.99 -18.96 -10.66
CA GLY A 276 1.64 -19.47 -10.39
C GLY A 276 0.53 -18.41 -10.33
N LEU A 277 0.88 -17.11 -10.33
CA LEU A 277 -0.09 -16.02 -10.32
C LEU A 277 -0.53 -15.66 -11.74
N ALA A 278 -1.77 -15.19 -11.91
CA ALA A 278 -2.26 -14.70 -13.19
C ALA A 278 -1.43 -13.51 -13.70
N ARG A 279 -1.16 -13.44 -15.01
CA ARG A 279 -0.31 -12.38 -15.62
C ARG A 279 -0.77 -10.96 -15.29
N ASP A 280 -2.07 -10.78 -15.16
CA ASP A 280 -2.77 -9.54 -14.84
C ASP A 280 -3.02 -9.33 -13.34
N SER A 281 -2.42 -10.15 -12.47
CA SER A 281 -2.43 -9.89 -11.03
C SER A 281 -1.56 -8.68 -10.68
N ASP A 282 -1.99 -7.89 -9.70
CA ASP A 282 -1.27 -6.70 -9.19
C ASP A 282 0.21 -6.99 -8.92
N VAL A 283 0.50 -8.10 -8.24
CA VAL A 283 1.86 -8.55 -7.93
C VAL A 283 2.70 -8.71 -9.19
N ARG A 284 2.18 -9.39 -10.23
CA ARG A 284 2.92 -9.61 -11.47
C ARG A 284 3.06 -8.34 -12.30
N LEU A 285 2.05 -7.48 -12.30
CA LEU A 285 2.13 -6.17 -12.95
C LEU A 285 3.21 -5.30 -12.32
N ARG A 286 3.29 -5.26 -10.98
CA ARG A 286 4.31 -4.47 -10.27
C ARG A 286 5.72 -5.01 -10.48
N LEU A 287 5.89 -6.34 -10.45
CA LEU A 287 7.18 -6.97 -10.76
C LEU A 287 7.62 -6.68 -12.20
N THR A 288 6.72 -6.80 -13.18
CA THR A 288 7.04 -6.54 -14.59
C THR A 288 7.45 -5.08 -14.82
N TYR A 289 6.74 -4.13 -14.22
CA TYR A 289 7.09 -2.71 -14.26
C TYR A 289 8.51 -2.46 -13.74
N ASN A 290 8.81 -2.96 -12.53
CA ASN A 290 10.13 -2.77 -11.91
C ASN A 290 11.25 -3.49 -12.67
N ILE A 291 10.97 -4.64 -13.31
CA ILE A 291 11.94 -5.34 -14.17
C ILE A 291 12.27 -4.52 -15.40
N ALA A 292 11.25 -3.98 -16.09
CA ALA A 292 11.47 -3.12 -17.25
C ALA A 292 12.29 -1.87 -16.87
N HIS A 293 12.01 -1.25 -15.72
CA HIS A 293 12.82 -0.13 -15.22
C HIS A 293 14.27 -0.55 -14.91
N ALA A 294 14.48 -1.71 -14.26
CA ALA A 294 15.82 -2.23 -13.98
C ALA A 294 16.61 -2.61 -15.24
N LEU A 295 15.93 -3.13 -16.26
CA LEU A 295 16.53 -3.43 -17.56
C LEU A 295 16.96 -2.15 -18.28
N CYS A 296 16.12 -1.11 -18.26
CA CYS A 296 16.47 0.20 -18.80
C CYS A 296 17.71 0.78 -18.08
N ALA A 297 17.75 0.70 -16.74
CA ALA A 297 18.90 1.17 -15.96
C ALA A 297 20.19 0.35 -16.16
N THR A 298 20.10 -0.87 -16.68
CA THR A 298 21.25 -1.73 -17.01
C THR A 298 21.61 -1.73 -18.50
N GLY A 299 20.97 -0.88 -19.31
CA GLY A 299 21.24 -0.77 -20.75
C GLY A 299 20.57 -1.84 -21.62
N ASN A 300 19.70 -2.67 -21.06
CA ASN A 300 18.99 -3.75 -21.76
C ASN A 300 17.64 -3.24 -22.33
N HIS A 301 17.67 -2.19 -23.15
CA HIS A 301 16.45 -1.48 -23.52
C HIS A 301 15.50 -2.29 -24.42
N GLY A 302 15.99 -3.25 -25.19
CA GLY A 302 15.15 -4.13 -26.02
C GLY A 302 14.25 -5.05 -25.20
N GLU A 303 14.78 -5.73 -24.17
CA GLU A 303 13.95 -6.52 -23.23
C GLU A 303 13.03 -5.59 -22.42
N ALA A 304 13.53 -4.40 -22.06
CA ALA A 304 12.73 -3.42 -21.32
C ALA A 304 11.49 -2.95 -22.10
N GLU A 305 11.60 -2.74 -23.42
CA GLU A 305 10.50 -2.23 -24.24
C GLU A 305 9.36 -3.23 -24.31
N ALA A 306 9.67 -4.48 -24.66
CA ALA A 306 8.67 -5.54 -24.74
C ALA A 306 7.91 -5.71 -23.41
N LEU A 307 8.62 -5.65 -22.28
CA LEU A 307 8.00 -5.76 -20.96
C LEU A 307 7.19 -4.52 -20.56
N ALA A 308 7.67 -3.32 -20.90
CA ALA A 308 6.96 -2.07 -20.61
C ALA A 308 5.66 -1.95 -21.41
N GLU A 309 5.66 -2.35 -22.69
CA GLU A 309 4.47 -2.37 -23.53
C GLU A 309 3.43 -3.38 -23.03
N GLU A 310 3.86 -4.61 -22.72
CA GLU A 310 2.97 -5.62 -22.11
C GLU A 310 2.36 -5.07 -20.81
N ASN A 311 3.18 -4.45 -19.96
CA ASN A 311 2.72 -3.89 -18.69
C ASN A 311 1.65 -2.83 -18.90
N LEU A 312 1.87 -1.87 -19.81
CA LEU A 312 0.90 -0.82 -20.13
C LEU A 312 -0.44 -1.40 -20.61
N ILE A 313 -0.41 -2.39 -21.49
CA ILE A 313 -1.63 -3.03 -22.00
C ILE A 313 -2.42 -3.67 -20.85
N LEU A 314 -1.74 -4.43 -19.98
CA LEU A 314 -2.40 -5.10 -18.87
C LEU A 314 -2.88 -4.11 -17.79
N GLN A 315 -2.10 -3.08 -17.48
CA GLN A 315 -2.49 -2.02 -16.54
C GLN A 315 -3.74 -1.28 -17.03
N ASN A 316 -3.79 -0.92 -18.32
CA ASN A 316 -4.97 -0.32 -18.95
C ASN A 316 -6.19 -1.24 -18.88
N ARG A 317 -5.99 -2.55 -19.09
CA ARG A 317 -7.08 -3.54 -19.02
C ARG A 317 -7.62 -3.71 -17.60
N VAL A 318 -6.74 -3.75 -16.60
CA VAL A 318 -7.10 -4.02 -15.20
C VAL A 318 -7.66 -2.78 -14.51
N TYR A 319 -6.97 -1.65 -14.62
CA TYR A 319 -7.31 -0.43 -13.87
C TYR A 319 -7.95 0.68 -14.71
N GLY A 320 -7.81 0.61 -16.03
CA GLY A 320 -8.23 1.68 -16.96
C GLY A 320 -7.15 2.74 -17.17
N ALA A 321 -7.23 3.45 -18.30
CA ALA A 321 -6.20 4.42 -18.72
C ALA A 321 -6.06 5.65 -17.82
N ALA A 322 -7.09 5.97 -17.02
CA ALA A 322 -7.03 7.07 -16.05
C ALA A 322 -6.37 6.68 -14.72
N HIS A 323 -6.00 5.42 -14.53
CA HIS A 323 -5.39 4.97 -13.27
C HIS A 323 -3.92 5.42 -13.17
N PRO A 324 -3.44 5.83 -11.96
CA PRO A 324 -2.04 6.21 -11.75
C PRO A 324 -1.03 5.15 -12.26
N ASN A 325 -1.30 3.87 -12.03
CA ASN A 325 -0.41 2.79 -12.46
C ASN A 325 -0.36 2.64 -13.99
N ALA A 326 -1.46 2.91 -14.69
CA ALA A 326 -1.49 2.92 -16.15
C ALA A 326 -0.71 4.13 -16.70
N ALA A 327 -0.85 5.30 -16.07
CA ALA A 327 -0.07 6.49 -16.41
C ALA A 327 1.44 6.27 -16.19
N ALA A 328 1.84 5.68 -15.06
CA ALA A 328 3.23 5.35 -14.76
C ALA A 328 3.81 4.34 -15.77
N ALA A 329 3.03 3.34 -16.18
CA ALA A 329 3.44 2.39 -17.22
C ALA A 329 3.64 3.08 -18.58
N LEU A 330 2.80 4.05 -18.93
CA LEU A 330 2.96 4.85 -20.15
C LEU A 330 4.23 5.69 -20.12
N GLU A 331 4.52 6.35 -18.99
CA GLU A 331 5.77 7.10 -18.79
C GLU A 331 7.00 6.19 -18.94
N LEU A 332 6.95 4.97 -18.38
CA LEU A 332 8.03 4.00 -18.51
C LEU A 332 8.27 3.60 -19.98
N VAL A 333 7.21 3.35 -20.76
CA VAL A 333 7.34 3.08 -22.21
C VAL A 333 8.06 4.24 -22.91
N GLY A 334 7.69 5.48 -22.60
CA GLY A 334 8.36 6.66 -23.15
C GLY A 334 9.85 6.73 -22.78
N HIS A 335 10.18 6.45 -21.51
CA HIS A 335 11.56 6.44 -21.03
C HIS A 335 12.41 5.35 -21.71
N VAL A 336 11.87 4.14 -21.84
CA VAL A 336 12.57 3.02 -22.49
C VAL A 336 12.84 3.32 -23.96
N ARG A 337 11.84 3.85 -24.69
CA ARG A 337 11.99 4.22 -26.11
C ARG A 337 13.02 5.32 -26.33
N ALA A 338 13.05 6.33 -25.44
CA ALA A 338 14.09 7.35 -25.48
C ALA A 338 15.49 6.75 -25.28
N GLY A 339 15.63 5.77 -24.38
CA GLY A 339 16.87 5.03 -24.19
C GLY A 339 17.29 4.20 -25.42
N LEU A 340 16.35 3.52 -26.07
CA LEU A 340 16.60 2.80 -27.33
C LEU A 340 17.10 3.74 -28.44
N ALA A 341 16.43 4.88 -28.61
CA ALA A 341 16.82 5.86 -29.61
C ALA A 341 18.23 6.41 -29.35
N ALA A 342 18.59 6.65 -28.08
CA ALA A 342 19.93 7.10 -27.71
C ALA A 342 21.02 6.03 -27.90
N GLN A 343 20.69 4.75 -27.82
CA GLN A 343 21.64 3.66 -28.12
C GLN A 343 21.87 3.43 -29.61
N ALA A 344 20.90 3.84 -30.44
CA ALA A 344 20.96 3.68 -31.90
C ALA A 344 21.62 4.87 -32.62
N ALA A 345 21.85 5.99 -31.93
CA ALA A 345 22.47 7.21 -32.44
C ALA A 345 23.99 7.23 -32.14
#